data_AF-A0A1B8S4Q7-F1
#
_entry.id   AF-A0A1B8S4Q7-F1
#
_cell.length_a   1.000
_cell.length_b   1.000
_cell.length_c   1.000
_cell.angle_alpha   90.00
_cell.angle_beta   90.00
_cell.angle_gamma   90.00
#
_symmetry.space_group_name_H-M   'P 1'
#
loop_
_entity.id
_entity.type
_entity.pdbx_description
1 polymer ?
#
loop_
_entity_poly.entity_id
_entity_poly.type
_entity_poly.pdbx_seq_one_letter_code
_entity_poly.pdbx_strand_id
1 'polypeptide(L)'
;MPFTLLAAALSAGCSNLNDNFTQVSSVIAPGRQPVNARAGALQRAGAEQLQVSFPGQERSGVMLLEARRGGVDTWLSADGAALITERGMLRGMRGFGGGLLASDISQPMALVHGGREGPSERFHTFLKGDDQTETRTYRCTVSARGSRTIRIGGRPVDTRLMAE
;
A
#
# COMPACT_ATOMS: atom_id res chain seq x y z
N MET A 1 -38.91 30.44 -39.97
CA MET A 1 -39.37 29.24 -39.22
C MET A 1 -38.19 28.29 -39.10
N PRO A 2 -37.77 27.91 -37.88
CA PRO A 2 -36.36 27.66 -37.59
C PRO A 2 -35.91 26.20 -37.78
N PHE A 3 -34.61 26.11 -38.07
CA PHE A 3 -33.74 24.96 -38.28
C PHE A 3 -33.61 24.08 -37.02
N THR A 4 -33.78 22.76 -37.15
CA THR A 4 -33.48 21.78 -36.09
C THR A 4 -32.05 21.29 -36.24
N LEU A 5 -31.13 21.77 -35.38
CA LEU A 5 -29.75 21.30 -35.29
C LEU A 5 -29.70 20.01 -34.44
N LEU A 6 -29.31 18.90 -35.07
CA LEU A 6 -28.99 17.65 -34.39
C LEU A 6 -27.52 17.68 -33.97
N ALA A 7 -27.23 17.99 -32.71
CA ALA A 7 -25.88 17.97 -32.17
C ALA A 7 -25.50 16.53 -31.75
N ALA A 8 -24.64 15.90 -32.53
CA ALA A 8 -24.00 14.64 -32.18
C ALA A 8 -22.96 14.88 -31.07
N ALA A 9 -23.24 14.41 -29.86
CA ALA A 9 -22.28 14.43 -28.76
C ALA A 9 -21.27 13.28 -28.93
N LEU A 10 -20.16 13.56 -29.61
CA LEU A 10 -18.95 12.74 -29.56
C LEU A 10 -18.24 13.00 -28.23
N SER A 11 -18.52 12.20 -27.21
CA SER A 11 -17.66 12.15 -26.03
C SER A 11 -16.39 11.37 -26.38
N ALA A 12 -15.33 12.11 -26.71
CA ALA A 12 -13.98 11.60 -26.73
C ALA A 12 -13.56 11.22 -25.30
N GLY A 13 -13.70 9.95 -24.95
CA GLY A 13 -13.13 9.37 -23.73
C GLY A 13 -11.62 9.24 -23.89
N CYS A 14 -10.89 10.35 -23.77
CA CYS A 14 -9.44 10.31 -23.57
C CYS A 14 -9.18 9.98 -22.10
N SER A 15 -9.06 8.70 -21.74
CA SER A 15 -8.50 8.30 -20.45
C SER A 15 -6.98 8.48 -20.49
N ASN A 16 -6.56 9.72 -20.21
CA ASN A 16 -5.24 10.05 -19.71
C ASN A 16 -5.39 10.59 -18.28
N LEU A 17 -4.30 10.54 -17.51
CA LEU A 17 -4.08 11.09 -16.16
C LEU A 17 -4.53 10.20 -14.98
N ASN A 18 -3.80 10.11 -13.86
CA ASN A 18 -2.52 10.67 -13.44
C ASN A 18 -2.14 9.98 -12.12
N ASP A 19 -0.87 10.08 -11.72
CA ASP A 19 -0.37 9.75 -10.37
C ASP A 19 -1.03 10.62 -9.28
N ASN A 20 -2.27 10.32 -8.93
CA ASN A 20 -3.00 10.96 -7.85
C ASN A 20 -3.41 9.89 -6.85
N PHE A 21 -2.65 9.78 -5.76
CA PHE A 21 -3.04 9.08 -4.54
C PHE A 21 -4.10 9.91 -3.78
N THR A 22 -5.16 10.31 -4.50
CA THR A 22 -6.24 11.14 -3.96
C THR A 22 -7.33 10.24 -3.43
N GLN A 23 -7.48 10.26 -2.11
CA GLN A 23 -8.62 9.76 -1.33
C GLN A 23 -9.07 8.34 -1.70
N VAL A 24 -8.38 7.37 -1.12
CA VAL A 24 -8.97 6.06 -0.91
C VAL A 24 -10.05 6.19 0.18
N SER A 25 -11.28 6.38 -0.27
CA SER A 25 -12.46 6.02 0.49
C SER A 25 -12.83 4.59 0.11
N SER A 26 -12.46 3.60 0.94
CA SER A 26 -13.29 2.43 1.31
C SER A 26 -12.52 1.18 1.80
N VAL A 27 -11.95 1.21 3.02
CA VAL A 27 -12.12 0.05 3.95
C VAL A 27 -13.09 0.50 5.04
N ILE A 28 -14.22 1.01 4.58
CA ILE A 28 -15.51 0.77 5.21
C ILE A 28 -16.36 0.32 4.04
N ALA A 29 -16.41 -0.98 3.78
CA ALA A 29 -17.63 -1.53 3.20
C ALA A 29 -18.65 -1.43 4.34
N PRO A 30 -19.65 -0.53 4.29
CA PRO A 30 -20.68 -0.51 5.31
C PRO A 30 -21.53 -1.76 5.06
N GLY A 31 -21.27 -2.82 5.83
CA GLY A 31 -22.09 -4.03 5.85
C GLY A 31 -21.31 -5.32 5.66
N ARG A 32 -20.81 -5.90 6.78
CA ARG A 32 -21.06 -7.30 7.21
C ARG A 32 -20.08 -7.84 8.25
N GLN A 33 -18.94 -7.19 8.50
CA GLN A 33 -17.98 -7.67 9.49
C GLN A 33 -17.91 -6.71 10.69
N PRO A 34 -18.06 -7.21 11.93
CA PRO A 34 -17.90 -6.38 13.11
C PRO A 34 -16.46 -5.86 13.17
N VAL A 35 -16.31 -4.59 13.53
CA VAL A 35 -14.99 -4.00 13.77
C VAL A 35 -14.32 -4.78 14.89
N ASN A 36 -13.10 -5.24 14.64
CA ASN A 36 -12.29 -5.88 15.66
C ASN A 36 -12.16 -4.96 16.89
N ALA A 37 -12.40 -5.49 18.09
CA ALA A 37 -12.43 -4.69 19.31
C ALA A 37 -11.14 -3.88 19.53
N ARG A 38 -9.99 -4.45 19.14
CA ARG A 38 -8.68 -3.77 19.21
C ARG A 38 -8.58 -2.64 18.19
N ALA A 39 -9.00 -2.86 16.95
CA ALA A 39 -9.04 -1.80 15.95
C ALA A 39 -9.95 -0.65 16.40
N GLY A 40 -11.12 -0.97 16.98
CA GLY A 40 -12.02 0.04 17.56
C GLY A 40 -11.39 0.82 18.71
N ALA A 41 -10.59 0.19 19.56
CA ALA A 41 -9.86 0.86 20.64
C ALA A 41 -8.75 1.79 20.10
N LEU A 42 -7.96 1.33 19.11
CA LEU A 42 -6.93 2.13 18.45
C LEU A 42 -7.52 3.36 17.75
N GLN A 43 -8.67 3.20 17.10
CA GLN A 43 -9.37 4.30 16.44
C GLN A 43 -9.79 5.38 17.45
N ARG A 44 -10.38 4.98 18.58
CA ARG A 44 -10.77 5.93 19.64
C ARG A 44 -9.56 6.63 20.29
N ALA A 45 -8.41 5.96 20.32
CA ALA A 45 -7.17 6.53 20.82
C ALA A 45 -6.48 7.45 19.80
N GLY A 46 -7.00 7.58 18.57
CA GLY A 46 -6.38 8.42 17.53
C GLY A 46 -5.04 7.87 17.03
N ALA A 47 -4.90 6.54 16.95
CA ALA A 47 -3.68 5.89 16.48
C ALA A 47 -3.25 6.38 15.08
N GLU A 48 -1.94 6.32 14.80
CA GLU A 48 -1.39 6.62 13.47
C GLU A 48 -2.08 5.77 12.39
N GLN A 49 -2.28 6.35 11.22
CA GLN A 49 -3.02 5.73 10.12
C GLN A 49 -2.12 5.50 8.91
N LEU A 50 -2.29 4.35 8.27
CA LEU A 50 -1.66 3.99 7.01
C LEU A 50 -2.74 3.71 5.97
N GLN A 51 -2.70 4.43 4.85
CA GLN A 51 -3.55 4.14 3.69
C GLN A 51 -2.90 3.03 2.86
N VAL A 52 -3.65 1.97 2.60
CA VAL A 52 -3.20 0.75 1.93
C VAL A 52 -4.13 0.46 0.75
N SER A 53 -3.55 0.09 -0.38
CA SER A 53 -4.29 -0.39 -1.55
C SER A 53 -3.76 -1.75 -1.99
N PHE A 54 -4.68 -2.61 -2.46
CA PHE A 54 -4.43 -3.88 -3.11
C PHE A 54 -4.88 -3.74 -4.56
N PRO A 55 -4.00 -3.27 -5.47
CA PRO A 55 -4.40 -2.89 -6.83
C PRO A 55 -5.07 -4.03 -7.60
N GLY A 56 -4.53 -5.26 -7.49
CA GLY A 56 -5.08 -6.44 -8.16
C GLY A 56 -6.45 -6.92 -7.64
N GLN A 57 -6.94 -6.34 -6.53
CA GLN A 57 -8.26 -6.65 -5.98
C GLN A 57 -9.20 -5.43 -5.97
N GLU A 58 -8.75 -4.27 -6.47
CA GLU A 58 -9.48 -3.00 -6.39
C GLU A 58 -9.93 -2.65 -4.96
N ARG A 59 -9.22 -3.15 -3.95
CA ARG A 59 -9.52 -2.94 -2.53
C ARG A 59 -8.53 -1.97 -1.94
N SER A 60 -9.00 -1.02 -1.13
CA SER A 60 -8.11 -0.04 -0.53
C SER A 60 -8.73 0.61 0.69
N GLY A 61 -7.96 0.88 1.73
CA GLY A 61 -8.44 1.59 2.91
C GLY A 61 -7.39 1.83 3.96
N VAL A 62 -7.82 2.00 5.22
CA VAL A 62 -6.97 2.49 6.30
C VAL A 62 -6.67 1.38 7.29
N MET A 63 -5.41 1.34 7.72
CA MET A 63 -4.92 0.52 8.82
C MET A 63 -4.39 1.41 9.95
N LEU A 64 -4.45 0.92 11.18
CA LEU A 64 -4.07 1.64 12.38
C LEU A 64 -2.80 1.07 12.98
N LEU A 65 -1.89 1.91 13.44
CA LEU A 65 -0.69 1.45 14.13
C LEU A 65 -1.07 0.76 15.45
N GLU A 66 -0.76 -0.53 15.54
CA GLU A 66 -1.02 -1.34 16.72
C GLU A 66 0.18 -1.38 17.67
N ALA A 67 1.39 -1.50 17.10
CA ALA A 67 2.61 -1.63 17.87
C ALA A 67 3.83 -1.20 17.04
N ARG A 68 4.85 -0.67 17.72
CA ARG A 68 6.17 -0.38 17.16
C ARG A 68 7.23 -1.01 18.06
N ARG A 69 8.04 -1.93 17.52
CA ARG A 69 9.08 -2.66 18.27
C ARG A 69 10.33 -2.82 17.41
N GLY A 70 11.45 -2.26 17.87
CA GLY A 70 12.74 -2.39 17.17
C GLY A 70 12.72 -1.90 15.71
N GLY A 71 11.98 -0.82 15.42
CA GLY A 71 11.83 -0.29 14.05
C GLY A 71 10.81 -1.04 13.17
N VAL A 72 10.18 -2.09 13.71
CA VAL A 72 9.12 -2.86 13.04
C VAL A 72 7.76 -2.40 13.56
N ASP A 73 6.88 -2.06 12.62
CA ASP A 73 5.54 -1.58 12.85
C ASP A 73 4.53 -2.65 12.49
N THR A 74 3.56 -2.88 13.37
CA THR A 74 2.38 -3.69 13.09
C THR A 74 1.20 -2.76 12.86
N TRP A 75 0.61 -2.83 11.67
CA TRP A 75 -0.59 -2.10 11.29
C TRP A 75 -1.77 -3.06 11.30
N LEU A 76 -2.91 -2.65 11.85
CA LEU A 76 -4.12 -3.46 12.02
C LEU A 76 -5.27 -2.87 11.21
N SER A 77 -5.97 -3.68 10.42
CA SER A 77 -7.19 -3.27 9.73
C SER A 77 -8.42 -3.37 10.64
N ALA A 78 -9.52 -2.78 10.20
CA ALA A 78 -10.78 -2.81 10.94
C ALA A 78 -11.31 -4.24 11.18
N ASP A 79 -11.05 -5.18 10.28
CA ASP A 79 -11.43 -6.60 10.37
C ASP A 79 -10.38 -7.48 11.09
N GLY A 80 -9.27 -6.90 11.56
CA GLY A 80 -8.26 -7.59 12.34
C GLY A 80 -7.13 -8.26 11.54
N ALA A 81 -7.07 -8.05 10.23
CA ALA A 81 -5.89 -8.39 9.42
C ALA A 81 -4.72 -7.43 9.74
N ALA A 82 -3.49 -7.85 9.45
CA ALA A 82 -2.30 -7.11 9.84
C ALA A 82 -1.25 -7.02 8.73
N LEU A 83 -0.60 -5.86 8.63
CA LEU A 83 0.60 -5.64 7.85
C LEU A 83 1.77 -5.36 8.80
N ILE A 84 2.93 -5.89 8.47
CA ILE A 84 4.15 -5.70 9.22
C ILE A 84 5.11 -4.95 8.32
N THR A 85 5.55 -3.78 8.73
CA THR A 85 6.48 -2.96 7.97
C THR A 85 7.72 -2.63 8.78
N GLU A 86 8.85 -2.43 8.12
CA GLU A 86 10.06 -1.93 8.75
C GLU A 86 10.58 -0.76 7.91
N ARG A 87 10.67 0.42 8.53
CA ARG A 87 11.01 1.68 7.85
C ARG A 87 10.23 1.90 6.53
N GLY A 88 8.94 1.60 6.54
CA GLY A 88 8.03 1.75 5.39
C GLY A 88 8.07 0.62 4.35
N MET A 89 8.94 -0.39 4.49
CA MET A 89 8.96 -1.55 3.60
C MET A 89 8.17 -2.73 4.18
N LEU A 90 7.40 -3.40 3.32
CA LEU A 90 6.57 -4.53 3.72
C LEU A 90 7.43 -5.74 4.07
N ARG A 91 7.28 -6.23 5.31
CA ARG A 91 8.00 -7.39 5.86
C ARG A 91 7.11 -8.62 6.04
N GLY A 92 5.80 -8.44 6.18
CA GLY A 92 4.86 -9.54 6.32
C GLY A 92 3.40 -9.10 6.34
N MET A 93 2.49 -10.07 6.18
CA MET A 93 1.04 -9.90 6.11
C MET A 93 0.34 -11.05 6.83
N ARG A 94 -0.77 -10.77 7.52
CA ARG A 94 -1.63 -11.79 8.14
C ARG A 94 -3.09 -11.46 7.93
N GLY A 95 -3.94 -12.47 7.75
CA GLY A 95 -5.39 -12.29 7.59
C GLY A 95 -5.85 -11.90 6.18
N PHE A 96 -4.98 -12.02 5.17
CA PHE A 96 -5.31 -11.70 3.76
C PHE A 96 -5.38 -12.94 2.84
N GLY A 97 -5.57 -14.15 3.40
CA GLY A 97 -5.60 -15.41 2.65
C GLY A 97 -4.21 -16.00 2.45
N GLY A 98 -3.62 -15.85 1.25
CA GLY A 98 -2.26 -16.33 0.90
C GLY A 98 -1.17 -15.35 1.27
N GLY A 99 -1.02 -15.08 2.57
CA GLY A 99 -0.19 -14.00 3.09
C GLY A 99 1.31 -14.17 2.84
N LEU A 100 1.99 -13.04 2.66
CA LEU A 100 3.45 -12.95 2.81
C LEU A 100 3.80 -13.23 4.28
N LEU A 101 4.37 -14.40 4.58
CA LEU A 101 4.75 -14.78 5.94
C LEU A 101 5.91 -13.91 6.44
N ALA A 102 6.93 -13.77 5.60
CA ALA A 102 8.11 -12.96 5.87
C ALA A 102 8.77 -12.50 4.57
N SER A 103 9.52 -11.40 4.63
CA SER A 103 10.48 -11.06 3.58
C SER A 103 11.79 -10.54 4.16
N ASP A 104 12.91 -10.95 3.55
CA ASP A 104 14.19 -10.27 3.72
C ASP A 104 14.21 -9.03 2.82
N ILE A 105 14.32 -7.86 3.44
CA ILE A 105 14.32 -6.54 2.80
C ILE A 105 15.64 -5.81 2.99
N SER A 106 16.67 -6.46 3.55
CA SER A 106 17.90 -5.81 3.99
C SER A 106 18.62 -5.05 2.86
N GLN A 107 18.83 -5.70 1.71
CA GLN A 107 19.48 -5.09 0.55
C GLN A 107 18.68 -3.93 -0.08
N PRO A 108 17.40 -4.11 -0.49
CA PRO A 108 16.62 -3.01 -1.05
C PRO A 108 16.46 -1.87 -0.05
N MET A 109 16.29 -2.17 1.25
CA MET A 109 16.21 -1.15 2.29
C MET A 109 17.49 -0.31 2.38
N ALA A 110 18.66 -0.94 2.34
CA ALA A 110 19.93 -0.23 2.39
C ALA A 110 20.18 0.66 1.16
N LEU A 111 19.67 0.28 -0.02
CA LEU A 111 19.76 1.09 -1.24
C LEU A 111 18.77 2.25 -1.22
N VAL A 112 17.49 1.99 -0.93
CA VAL A 112 16.42 3.00 -0.89
C VAL A 112 16.72 4.10 0.14
N HIS A 113 17.01 3.72 1.39
CA HIS A 113 17.29 4.69 2.47
C HIS A 113 18.67 5.34 2.34
N GLY A 114 19.66 4.61 1.80
CA GLY A 114 20.99 5.18 1.50
C GLY A 114 21.00 6.04 0.24
N GLY A 115 19.94 5.98 -0.56
CA GLY A 115 19.84 6.68 -1.82
C GLY A 115 20.80 6.24 -2.90
N ARG A 116 21.18 4.97 -2.86
CA ARG A 116 22.11 4.37 -3.79
C ARG A 116 21.34 3.58 -4.84
N GLU A 117 21.93 3.51 -6.02
CA GLU A 117 21.47 2.67 -7.11
C GLU A 117 22.25 1.37 -7.13
N GLY A 118 21.69 0.33 -7.73
CA GLY A 118 22.38 -0.94 -7.93
C GLY A 118 21.49 -2.16 -7.78
N PRO A 119 22.05 -3.36 -7.98
CA PRO A 119 21.32 -4.61 -7.84
C PRO A 119 20.94 -4.88 -6.38
N SER A 120 19.77 -5.46 -6.17
CA SER A 120 19.32 -5.97 -4.88
C SER A 120 18.61 -7.32 -5.03
N GLU A 121 18.81 -8.20 -4.06
CA GLU A 121 18.02 -9.40 -3.89
C GLU A 121 16.98 -9.21 -2.78
N ARG A 122 15.78 -9.75 -3.01
CA ARG A 122 14.70 -9.78 -2.04
C ARG A 122 14.12 -11.18 -1.98
N PHE A 123 13.97 -11.71 -0.77
CA PHE A 123 13.41 -13.05 -0.53
C PHE A 123 12.05 -12.91 0.11
N HIS A 124 11.02 -13.52 -0.45
CA HIS A 124 9.66 -13.54 0.10
C HIS A 124 9.27 -14.96 0.41
N THR A 125 8.93 -15.23 1.66
CA THR A 125 8.36 -16.50 2.09
C THR A 125 6.85 -16.33 2.23
N PHE A 126 6.10 -17.13 1.49
CA PHE A 126 4.64 -17.19 1.53
C PHE A 126 4.19 -18.43 2.28
N LEU A 127 3.08 -18.33 3.01
CA LEU A 127 2.39 -19.49 3.58
C LEU A 127 1.31 -19.94 2.61
N LYS A 128 1.36 -21.21 2.20
CA LYS A 128 0.38 -21.83 1.33
C LYS A 128 -0.76 -22.44 2.15
N GLY A 129 -1.86 -22.78 1.48
CA GLY A 129 -3.06 -23.34 2.12
C GLY A 129 -2.88 -24.74 2.71
N ASP A 130 -1.78 -25.42 2.40
CA ASP A 130 -1.38 -26.75 2.92
C ASP A 130 -0.39 -26.64 4.10
N ASP A 131 -0.28 -25.45 4.72
CA ASP A 131 0.67 -25.12 5.79
C ASP A 131 2.15 -25.27 5.41
N GLN A 132 2.44 -25.34 4.10
CA GLN A 132 3.80 -25.34 3.59
C GLN A 132 4.23 -23.92 3.24
N THR A 133 5.54 -23.68 3.33
CA THR A 133 6.13 -22.41 2.91
C THR A 133 6.72 -22.50 1.51
N GLU A 134 6.59 -21.42 0.75
CA GLU A 134 7.26 -21.25 -0.54
C GLU A 134 8.08 -19.96 -0.48
N THR A 135 9.39 -20.06 -0.74
CA THR A 135 10.26 -18.89 -0.81
C THR A 135 10.55 -18.54 -2.26
N ARG A 136 10.33 -17.27 -2.61
CA ARG A 136 10.64 -16.70 -3.92
C ARG A 136 11.76 -15.69 -3.80
N THR A 137 12.70 -15.75 -4.74
CA THR A 137 13.80 -14.81 -4.84
C THR A 137 13.56 -13.87 -6.00
N TYR A 138 13.69 -12.57 -5.74
CA TYR A 138 13.60 -11.51 -6.73
C TYR A 138 14.94 -10.81 -6.84
N ARG A 139 15.42 -10.63 -8.07
CA ARG A 139 16.61 -9.83 -8.37
C ARG A 139 16.14 -8.56 -9.08
N CYS A 140 16.28 -7.43 -8.40
CA CYS A 140 15.84 -6.12 -8.87
C CYS A 140 17.03 -5.18 -9.04
N THR A 141 16.85 -4.08 -9.75
CA THR A 141 17.84 -2.99 -9.82
C THR A 141 17.20 -1.72 -9.29
N VAL A 142 17.67 -1.24 -8.14
CA VAL A 142 17.21 0.02 -7.55
C VAL A 142 17.82 1.19 -8.32
N SER A 143 16.98 2.16 -8.68
CA SER A 143 17.34 3.39 -9.39
C SER A 143 16.82 4.63 -8.65
N ALA A 144 17.57 5.73 -8.65
CA ALA A 144 17.13 7.00 -8.12
C ALA A 144 16.59 7.86 -9.27
N ARG A 145 15.33 8.27 -9.17
CA ARG A 145 14.62 9.03 -10.22
C ARG A 145 14.39 10.50 -9.85
N GLY A 146 15.24 11.02 -8.98
CA GLY A 146 15.22 12.43 -8.54
C GLY A 146 14.14 12.75 -7.51
N SER A 147 14.02 14.05 -7.21
CA SER A 147 13.04 14.56 -6.27
C SER A 147 11.64 14.63 -6.87
N ARG A 148 10.62 14.36 -6.06
CA ARG A 148 9.21 14.42 -6.43
C ARG A 148 8.37 14.90 -5.26
N THR A 149 7.50 15.88 -5.49
CA THR A 149 6.49 16.25 -4.49
C THR A 149 5.25 15.37 -4.67
N ILE A 150 4.83 14.69 -3.59
CA ILE A 150 3.58 13.93 -3.54
C ILE A 150 2.61 14.56 -2.54
N ARG A 151 1.34 14.17 -2.59
CA ARG A 151 0.32 14.65 -1.65
C ARG A 151 -0.08 13.53 -0.71
N ILE A 152 0.10 13.72 0.59
CA ILE A 152 -0.35 12.80 1.64
C ILE A 152 -1.36 13.55 2.52
N GLY A 153 -2.59 13.04 2.64
CA GLY A 153 -3.66 13.73 3.37
C GLY A 153 -3.93 15.15 2.86
N GLY A 154 -3.76 15.38 1.54
CA GLY A 154 -3.90 16.71 0.93
C GLY A 154 -2.74 17.68 1.18
N ARG A 155 -1.68 17.26 1.88
CA ARG A 155 -0.50 18.10 2.13
C ARG A 155 0.63 17.73 1.18
N PRO A 156 1.32 18.71 0.58
CA PRO A 156 2.51 18.44 -0.22
C PRO A 156 3.63 17.91 0.68
N VAL A 157 4.35 16.90 0.19
CA VAL A 157 5.51 16.28 0.83
C VAL A 157 6.58 16.08 -0.23
N ASP A 158 7.74 16.67 -0.02
CA ASP A 158 8.90 16.46 -0.88
C ASP A 158 9.53 15.10 -0.59
N THR A 159 9.73 14.34 -1.65
CA THR A 159 10.25 12.98 -1.59
C THR A 159 11.35 12.80 -2.62
N ARG A 160 12.08 11.69 -2.51
CA ARG A 160 12.99 11.22 -3.55
C ARG A 160 12.45 9.91 -4.07
N LEU A 161 12.22 9.84 -5.39
CA LEU A 161 11.68 8.66 -6.02
C LEU A 161 12.79 7.61 -6.16
N MET A 162 12.62 6.50 -5.45
CA MET A 162 13.42 5.28 -5.63
C MET A 162 12.54 4.25 -6.32
N ALA A 163 13.06 3.58 -7.35
CA ALA A 163 12.31 2.60 -8.13
C ALA A 163 13.12 1.31 -8.32
N GLU A 164 12.42 0.18 -8.21
CA GLU A 164 12.89 -1.18 -8.51
C GLU A 164 12.28 -1.69 -9.82
#